data_AF-A0A7V0ZJB6-F1
#
_entry.id   AF-A0A7V0ZJB6-F1
#
_cell.length_a   1.000
_cell.length_b   1.000
_cell.length_c   1.000
_cell.angle_alpha   90.00
_cell.angle_beta   90.00
_cell.angle_gamma   90.00
#
_symmetry.space_group_name_H-M   'P 1'
#
loop_
_entity.id
_entity.type
_entity.pdbx_description
1 polymer ?
#
loop_
_entity_poly.entity_id
_entity_poly.type
_entity_poly.pdbx_seq_one_letter_code
_entity_poly.pdbx_strand_id
1 'polypeptide(L)'
;PHGNANAMVLPEVLAAYGDCVYARLADLARLVNIGKPGSGDSQLAGQFIQAIVDMRQEMSLPLQPKDLKLQDITGIVDDAISEAGKLYPVPRYMSEDEIRTIVNGLLAA
;
A
#
# COMPACT_ATOMS: atom_id res chain seq x y z
N PRO A 1 -3.10 3.60 -16.62
CA PRO A 1 -2.09 4.67 -16.37
C PRO A 1 -1.35 4.40 -15.06
N HIS A 2 -0.02 4.56 -15.03
CA HIS A 2 0.84 4.11 -13.91
C HIS A 2 0.42 4.64 -12.53
N GLY A 3 0.08 5.93 -12.43
CA GLY A 3 -0.36 6.54 -11.17
C GLY A 3 -1.59 5.89 -10.54
N ASN A 4 -2.55 5.44 -11.36
CA ASN A 4 -3.76 4.79 -10.85
C ASN A 4 -3.45 3.43 -10.22
N ALA A 5 -2.55 2.64 -10.84
CA ALA A 5 -2.15 1.34 -10.30
C ALA A 5 -1.46 1.49 -8.95
N ASN A 6 -0.56 2.48 -8.80
CA ASN A 6 0.08 2.76 -7.51
C ASN A 6 -0.95 3.16 -6.44
N ALA A 7 -1.90 4.02 -6.78
CA ALA A 7 -2.94 4.44 -5.84
C ALA A 7 -3.87 3.29 -5.40
N MET A 8 -4.08 2.27 -6.24
CA MET A 8 -4.89 1.10 -5.91
C MET A 8 -4.31 0.28 -4.76
N VAL A 9 -2.98 0.18 -4.64
CA VAL A 9 -2.30 -0.72 -3.68
C VAL A 9 -1.52 0.00 -2.58
N LEU A 10 -1.35 1.32 -2.68
CA LEU A 10 -0.48 2.08 -1.78
C LEU A 10 -0.81 1.87 -0.28
N PRO A 11 -2.06 2.06 0.21
CA PRO A 11 -2.32 1.90 1.63
C PRO A 11 -2.15 0.45 2.08
N GLU A 12 -2.46 -0.53 1.23
CA GLU A 12 -2.27 -1.96 1.52
C GLU A 12 -0.78 -2.32 1.62
N VAL A 13 0.07 -1.79 0.74
CA VAL A 13 1.53 -1.95 0.79
C VAL A 13 2.12 -1.31 2.04
N LEU A 14 1.68 -0.09 2.39
CA LEU A 14 2.14 0.59 3.61
C LEU A 14 1.72 -0.16 4.88
N ALA A 15 0.49 -0.68 4.91
CA ALA A 15 0.01 -1.51 6.00
C ALA A 15 0.80 -2.82 6.11
N ALA A 16 1.08 -3.47 4.98
CA ALA A 16 1.90 -4.68 4.94
C ALA A 16 3.29 -4.41 5.50
N TYR A 17 3.98 -3.33 5.13
CA TYR A 17 5.31 -3.03 5.68
C TYR A 17 5.36 -3.03 7.21
N GLY A 18 4.30 -2.58 7.88
CA GLY A 18 4.17 -2.68 9.33
C GLY A 18 5.10 -1.73 10.09
N ASP A 19 5.59 -2.19 11.23
CA ASP A 19 6.36 -1.37 12.19
C ASP A 19 7.63 -0.73 11.61
N CYS A 20 8.26 -1.37 10.63
CA CYS A 20 9.50 -0.88 10.01
C CYS A 20 9.34 0.48 9.30
N VAL A 21 8.11 0.90 8.97
CA VAL A 21 7.83 2.22 8.37
C VAL A 21 7.12 3.20 9.30
N TYR A 22 6.69 2.79 10.51
CA TYR A 22 5.84 3.62 11.36
C TYR A 22 6.45 4.96 11.74
N ALA A 23 7.75 5.02 12.08
CA ALA A 23 8.41 6.28 12.40
C ALA A 23 8.33 7.28 11.24
N ARG A 24 8.60 6.82 10.01
CA ARG A 24 8.56 7.67 8.81
C ARG A 24 7.14 8.10 8.46
N LEU A 25 6.16 7.21 8.61
CA LEU A 25 4.75 7.55 8.38
C LEU A 25 4.21 8.49 9.45
N ALA A 26 4.67 8.37 10.70
CA ALA A 26 4.32 9.28 11.78
C ALA A 26 4.87 10.69 11.54
N ASP A 27 6.08 10.82 10.99
CA ASP A 27 6.64 12.12 10.59
C ASP A 27 5.81 12.77 9.48
N LEU A 28 5.36 11.99 8.49
CA LEU A 28 4.45 12.48 7.46
C LEU A 28 3.10 12.90 8.06
N ALA A 29 2.54 12.10 8.97
CA ALA A 29 1.30 12.43 9.68
C ALA A 29 1.41 13.77 10.39
N ARG A 30 2.48 13.98 11.16
CA ARG A 30 2.74 15.26 11.85
C ARG A 30 2.87 16.41 10.88
N LEU A 31 3.60 16.21 9.77
CA LEU A 31 3.82 17.25 8.76
C LEU A 31 2.51 17.75 8.15
N VAL A 32 1.53 16.85 7.94
CA VAL A 32 0.22 17.19 7.39
C VAL A 32 -0.86 17.42 8.47
N ASN A 33 -0.46 17.56 9.74
CA ASN A 33 -1.35 17.79 10.88
C ASN A 33 -2.41 16.69 11.11
N ILE A 34 -2.05 15.43 10.83
CA ILE A 34 -2.84 14.26 11.19
C ILE A 34 -2.47 13.78 12.60
N GLY A 35 -3.49 13.50 13.41
CA GLY A 35 -3.34 12.98 14.77
C GLY A 35 -3.32 14.07 15.84
N LYS A 36 -3.02 13.67 17.09
CA LYS A 36 -2.99 14.58 18.25
C LYS A 36 -1.56 14.74 18.76
N PRO A 37 -1.23 15.89 19.39
CA PRO A 37 0.01 16.02 20.14
C PRO A 37 0.15 14.88 21.15
N GLY A 38 1.30 14.21 21.16
CA GLY A 38 1.57 13.07 22.03
C GLY A 38 1.08 11.70 21.53
N SER A 39 0.44 11.60 20.36
CA SER A 39 0.17 10.31 19.73
C SER A 39 1.47 9.58 19.37
N GLY A 40 1.50 8.27 19.63
CA GLY A 40 2.65 7.41 19.31
C GLY A 40 2.76 7.09 17.82
N ASP A 41 3.95 6.68 17.38
CA ASP A 41 4.26 6.48 15.95
C ASP A 41 3.34 5.45 15.27
N SER A 42 3.04 4.33 15.93
CA SER A 42 2.12 3.33 15.37
C SER A 42 0.71 3.88 15.15
N GLN A 43 0.21 4.70 16.08
CA GLN A 43 -1.10 5.34 15.94
C GLN A 43 -1.10 6.36 14.79
N LEU A 44 -0.07 7.21 14.73
CA LEU A 44 0.08 8.22 13.69
C LEU A 44 0.25 7.59 12.30
N ALA A 45 1.03 6.52 12.19
CA ALA A 45 1.20 5.76 10.96
C ALA A 45 -0.13 5.17 10.48
N GLY A 46 -0.91 4.56 11.38
CA GLY A 46 -2.24 4.05 11.06
C GLY A 46 -3.20 5.14 10.60
N GLN A 47 -3.20 6.31 11.27
CA GLN A 47 -4.02 7.46 10.86
C GLN A 47 -3.60 8.03 9.51
N PHE A 48 -2.30 8.05 9.21
CA PHE A 48 -1.80 8.48 7.91
C PHE A 48 -2.21 7.53 6.78
N ILE A 49 -2.10 6.21 6.99
CA ILE A 49 -2.58 5.20 6.04
C ILE A 49 -4.09 5.36 5.81
N GLN A 50 -4.86 5.58 6.88
CA GLN A 50 -6.30 5.81 6.76
C GLN A 50 -6.61 7.06 5.93
N ALA A 51 -5.87 8.17 6.12
CA ALA A 51 -6.06 9.36 5.31
C ALA A 51 -5.78 9.13 3.82
N ILE A 52 -4.86 8.22 3.47
CA ILE A 52 -4.65 7.79 2.07
C ILE A 52 -5.86 7.01 1.54
N VAL A 53 -6.45 6.13 2.37
CA VAL A 53 -7.68 5.40 2.01
C VAL A 53 -8.83 6.37 1.78
N ASP A 54 -9.02 7.34 2.67
CA ASP A 54 -10.08 8.34 2.58
C ASP A 54 -9.91 9.20 1.33
N MET A 55 -8.69 9.69 1.07
CA MET A 55 -8.36 10.46 -0.14
C MET A 55 -8.63 9.65 -1.42
N ARG A 56 -8.29 8.35 -1.43
CA ARG A 56 -8.56 7.45 -2.55
C ARG A 56 -10.06 7.33 -2.83
N GLN A 57 -10.90 7.32 -1.79
CA GLN A 57 -12.36 7.30 -1.91
C GLN A 57 -12.92 8.64 -2.38
N GLU A 58 -12.48 9.76 -1.80
CA GLU A 58 -12.90 11.12 -2.17
C GLU A 58 -12.63 11.41 -3.65
N MET A 59 -11.49 10.94 -4.16
CA MET A 59 -11.11 11.07 -5.57
C MET A 59 -11.83 10.08 -6.49
N SER A 60 -12.69 9.21 -5.96
CA SER A 60 -13.39 8.16 -6.72
C SER A 60 -12.44 7.30 -7.56
N LEU A 61 -11.26 6.97 -7.01
CA LEU A 61 -10.27 6.19 -7.74
C LEU A 61 -10.75 4.75 -7.92
N PRO A 62 -10.64 4.17 -9.13
CA PRO A 62 -10.97 2.77 -9.33
C PRO A 62 -10.01 1.91 -8.52
N LEU A 63 -10.55 0.97 -7.74
CA LEU A 63 -9.76 0.03 -6.93
C LEU A 63 -9.50 -1.30 -7.64
N GLN A 64 -10.28 -1.58 -8.69
CA GLN A 64 -10.25 -2.83 -9.41
C GLN A 64 -9.84 -2.54 -10.86
N PRO A 65 -8.68 -3.06 -11.31
CA PRO A 65 -8.31 -3.00 -12.70
C PRO A 65 -9.35 -3.70 -13.57
N LYS A 66 -9.67 -3.10 -14.72
CA LYS A 66 -10.55 -3.73 -15.70
C LYS A 66 -9.88 -5.01 -16.22
N ASP A 67 -10.67 -6.09 -16.35
CA ASP A 67 -10.27 -7.35 -16.95
C ASP A 67 -9.20 -8.16 -16.17
N LEU A 68 -8.87 -7.80 -14.92
CA LEU A 68 -8.01 -8.63 -14.06
C LEU A 68 -8.71 -9.94 -13.70
N LYS A 69 -8.05 -11.07 -13.93
CA LYS A 69 -8.57 -12.41 -13.66
C LYS A 69 -7.72 -13.14 -12.64
N LEU A 70 -8.32 -14.13 -11.98
CA LEU A 70 -7.64 -14.99 -11.00
C LEU A 70 -6.38 -15.67 -11.60
N GLN A 71 -6.42 -16.05 -12.87
CA GLN A 71 -5.29 -16.67 -13.56
C GLN A 71 -4.08 -15.75 -13.74
N ASP A 72 -4.28 -14.42 -13.67
CA ASP A 72 -3.21 -13.44 -13.88
C ASP A 72 -2.41 -13.19 -12.59
N ILE A 73 -2.97 -13.54 -11.42
CA ILE A 73 -2.42 -13.23 -10.10
C ILE A 73 -1.01 -13.79 -9.93
N THR A 74 -0.79 -15.05 -10.30
CA THR A 74 0.53 -15.69 -10.13
C THR A 74 1.62 -14.94 -10.90
N GLY A 75 1.35 -14.57 -12.16
CA GLY A 75 2.33 -13.81 -12.96
C GLY A 75 2.63 -12.43 -12.38
N ILE A 76 1.61 -11.72 -11.89
CA ILE A 76 1.78 -10.39 -11.27
C ILE A 76 2.63 -10.47 -9.99
N VAL A 77 2.41 -11.51 -9.17
CA VAL A 77 3.18 -11.73 -7.94
C VAL A 77 4.65 -12.01 -8.27
N ASP A 78 4.91 -12.88 -9.25
CA ASP A 78 6.27 -13.21 -9.69
C ASP A 78 7.03 -11.98 -10.21
N ASP A 79 6.36 -11.16 -11.02
CA ASP A 79 6.92 -9.91 -11.55
C ASP A 79 7.23 -8.91 -10.42
N ALA A 80 6.30 -8.73 -9.48
CA ALA A 80 6.49 -7.83 -8.34
C ALA A 80 7.69 -8.22 -7.45
N ILE A 81 7.88 -9.52 -7.20
CA ILE A 81 9.03 -10.03 -6.44
C ILE A 81 10.34 -9.76 -7.19
N SER A 82 10.36 -10.03 -8.51
CA SER A 82 11.55 -9.83 -9.34
C SER A 82 11.96 -8.35 -9.43
N GLU A 83 11.00 -7.43 -9.47
CA GLU A 83 11.24 -5.99 -9.54
C GLU A 83 11.75 -5.43 -8.21
N ALA A 84 11.11 -5.75 -7.08
CA ALA A 84 11.48 -5.24 -5.76
C ALA A 84 12.92 -5.62 -5.35
N GLY A 85 13.42 -6.77 -5.82
CA GLY A 85 14.78 -7.26 -5.53
C GLY A 85 15.89 -6.65 -6.40
N LYS A 86 15.55 -6.05 -7.55
CA LYS A 86 16.54 -5.65 -8.57
C LYS A 86 16.57 -4.16 -8.86
N LEU A 87 15.39 -3.51 -8.87
CA LEU A 87 15.26 -2.17 -9.43
C LEU A 87 15.08 -1.08 -8.36
N TYR A 88 14.51 -1.41 -7.19
CA TYR A 88 14.18 -0.41 -6.18
C TYR A 88 14.47 -0.89 -4.75
N PRO A 89 15.17 -0.10 -3.92
CA PRO A 89 15.31 -0.40 -2.50
C PRO A 89 13.96 -0.24 -1.79
N VAL A 90 13.59 -1.26 -1.00
CA VAL A 90 12.37 -1.30 -0.20
C VAL A 90 12.71 -1.36 1.30
N PRO A 91 11.82 -0.88 2.21
CA PRO A 91 12.04 -0.96 3.66
C PRO A 91 12.28 -2.37 4.18
N ARG A 92 11.55 -3.35 3.62
CA ARG A 92 11.76 -4.78 3.80
C ARG A 92 11.22 -5.54 2.60
N TYR A 93 11.70 -6.76 2.39
CA TYR A 93 11.10 -7.66 1.41
C TYR A 93 9.82 -8.28 1.98
N MET A 94 8.77 -8.31 1.17
CA MET A 94 7.53 -9.01 1.47
C MET A 94 7.62 -10.46 1.01
N SER A 95 6.93 -11.36 1.71
CA SER A 95 6.77 -12.74 1.25
C SER A 95 5.85 -12.80 0.02
N GLU A 96 5.90 -13.92 -0.70
CA GLU A 96 4.97 -14.17 -1.80
C GLU A 96 3.51 -14.10 -1.33
N ASP A 97 3.21 -14.64 -0.14
CA ASP A 97 1.85 -14.62 0.42
C ASP A 97 1.37 -13.21 0.78
N GLU A 98 2.26 -12.35 1.28
CA GLU A 98 1.94 -10.95 1.55
C GLU A 98 1.60 -10.20 0.26
N ILE A 99 2.41 -10.38 -0.78
CA ILE A 99 2.18 -9.76 -2.10
C ILE A 99 0.90 -10.32 -2.72
N ARG A 100 0.72 -11.64 -2.70
CA ARG A 100 -0.47 -12.32 -3.22
C ARG A 100 -1.75 -11.83 -2.52
N THR A 101 -1.69 -11.58 -1.21
CA THR A 101 -2.82 -11.01 -0.46
C THR A 101 -3.21 -9.62 -0.97
N ILE A 102 -2.23 -8.75 -1.22
CA ILE A 102 -2.46 -7.41 -1.78
C ILE A 102 -3.05 -7.50 -3.19
N VAL A 103 -2.46 -8.32 -4.06
CA VAL A 103 -2.88 -8.45 -5.47
C VAL A 103 -4.27 -9.09 -5.57
N ASN A 104 -4.60 -10.07 -4.71
CA ASN A 104 -5.95 -10.63 -4.65
C ASN A 104 -7.01 -9.59 -4.28
N GLY A 105 -6.67 -8.58 -3.48
CA GLY A 105 -7.57 -7.47 -3.14
C GLY A 105 -8.00 -6.62 -4.34
N LEU A 106 -7.31 -6.73 -5.48
CA LEU A 106 -7.63 -6.02 -6.72
C LEU A 106 -8.66 -6.77 -7.58
N LEU A 107 -8.96 -8.04 -7.28
CA LEU A 107 -9.97 -8.78 -8.03
C LEU A 107 -11.36 -8.17 -7.81
N ALA A 108 -12.17 -8.22 -8.86
CA ALA A 108 -13.59 -7.90 -8.76
C ALA A 108 -14.26 -8.85 -7.74
N ALA A 109 -15.16 -8.29 -6.93
CA ALA A 109 -15.97 -9.05 -5.99
C ALA A 109 -17.05 -9.87 -6.73
#